data_AF-A0A8I6SQ57-F1
#
_entry.id   AF-A0A8I6SQ57-F1
#
_cell.length_a   1.000
_cell.length_b   1.000
_cell.length_c   1.000
_cell.angle_alpha   90.00
_cell.angle_beta   90.00
_cell.angle_gamma   90.00
#
_symmetry.space_group_name_H-M   'P 1'
#
loop_
_entity.id
_entity.type
_entity.pdbx_description
1 polymer ?
#
loop_
_entity_poly.entity_id
_entity_poly.type
_entity_poly.pdbx_seq_one_letter_code
_entity_poly.pdbx_strand_id
1 'polypeptide(L)'
;MVMETKHLGATPVKTSPHRKLNSSQGVISARDLLTCSEEEIKEELSSQGVIEVKRIKRKTDRGLINTASLILTFDRPEMPKEVWAIYQRFLVRPFLPAPMRCFKCLKFGHTALRCRNQNTICSCGVPVHEGRPCVDPPRCVNCDGPHHARSSACRILKEEREIQRLKAEKGMSHVEARALVRSSAFSRPNMSYARAAGQSAPKKGLTVEMAIQTEPSPPIYTFRGCQCREDRFLLFGRKDEGSSLL
;
A
#
# COMPACT_ATOMS: atom_id res chain seq x y z
N MET A 1 -9.47 14.88 16.05
CA MET A 1 -9.45 13.79 17.05
C MET A 1 -10.51 14.12 18.09
N VAL A 2 -11.67 13.45 18.09
CA VAL A 2 -12.69 13.64 19.14
C VAL A 2 -13.32 12.28 19.45
N MET A 3 -12.96 11.69 20.58
CA MET A 3 -13.69 10.59 21.20
C MET A 3 -13.73 10.87 22.71
N GLU A 4 -14.76 11.59 23.16
CA GLU A 4 -14.95 11.92 24.59
C GLU A 4 -16.31 11.46 25.13
N THR A 5 -16.89 10.40 24.57
CA THR A 5 -18.09 9.80 25.16
C THR A 5 -17.66 8.84 26.27
N LYS A 6 -17.59 9.35 27.50
CA LYS A 6 -17.26 8.54 28.70
C LYS A 6 -18.46 7.77 29.25
N HIS A 7 -19.67 8.20 28.90
CA HIS A 7 -20.93 7.62 29.39
C HIS A 7 -21.96 7.54 28.24
N LEU A 8 -22.67 6.42 28.14
CA LEU A 8 -23.89 6.30 27.35
C LEU A 8 -25.05 6.18 28.34
N GLY A 9 -25.74 7.30 28.60
CA GLY A 9 -26.70 7.38 29.70
C GLY A 9 -26.00 7.18 31.04
N ALA A 10 -26.47 6.19 31.83
CA ALA A 10 -25.87 5.84 33.12
C ALA A 10 -24.72 4.81 33.01
N THR A 11 -24.47 4.24 31.82
CA THR A 11 -23.44 3.21 31.66
C THR A 11 -22.10 3.84 31.27
N PRO A 12 -21.04 3.66 32.07
CA PRO A 12 -19.70 4.11 31.69
C PRO A 12 -19.19 3.28 30.51
N VAL A 13 -18.63 3.95 29.51
CA VAL A 13 -18.11 3.29 28.30
C VAL A 13 -16.67 3.72 28.03
N LYS A 14 -15.86 2.77 27.54
CA LYS A 14 -14.48 3.01 27.10
C LYS A 14 -14.45 3.11 25.59
N THR A 15 -14.25 4.31 25.07
CA THR A 15 -14.04 4.53 23.64
C THR A 15 -12.58 4.27 23.27
N SER A 16 -12.36 3.56 22.16
CA SER A 16 -11.03 3.41 21.57
C SER A 16 -11.11 3.64 20.06
N PRO A 17 -10.07 4.24 19.44
CA PRO A 17 -10.03 4.43 18.00
C PRO A 17 -10.23 3.09 17.27
N HIS A 18 -11.00 3.11 16.19
CA HIS A 18 -11.17 1.90 15.40
C HIS A 18 -9.84 1.53 14.73
N ARG A 19 -9.30 0.35 15.08
CA ARG A 19 -7.94 -0.11 14.75
C ARG A 19 -7.52 0.01 13.28
N LYS A 20 -8.48 0.02 12.35
CA LYS A 20 -8.24 0.03 10.90
C LYS A 20 -8.85 1.19 10.12
N LEU A 21 -9.81 1.91 10.71
CA LEU A 21 -10.51 2.99 9.99
C LEU A 21 -9.90 4.36 10.30
N ASN A 22 -9.12 4.43 11.39
CA ASN A 22 -8.44 5.66 11.81
C ASN A 22 -6.95 5.61 11.47
N SER A 23 -6.52 4.67 10.62
CA SER A 23 -5.14 4.52 10.18
C SER A 23 -5.07 4.39 8.67
N SER A 24 -3.97 4.85 8.10
CA SER A 24 -3.68 4.75 6.67
C SER A 24 -2.35 4.04 6.47
N GLN A 25 -2.18 3.42 5.29
CA GLN A 25 -0.94 2.72 4.96
C GLN A 25 -0.35 3.25 3.66
N GLY A 26 0.92 3.60 3.72
CA GLY A 26 1.70 4.07 2.59
C GLY A 26 2.94 3.22 2.36
N VAL A 27 3.51 3.33 1.17
CA VAL A 27 4.77 2.72 0.78
C VAL A 27 5.75 3.80 0.38
N ILE A 28 6.94 3.74 0.95
CA ILE A 28 8.09 4.51 0.50
C ILE A 28 9.15 3.58 -0.07
N SER A 29 9.99 4.11 -0.97
CA SER A 29 11.17 3.41 -1.49
C SER A 29 12.42 4.16 -1.04
N ALA A 30 13.12 3.61 -0.05
CA ALA A 30 14.30 4.22 0.56
C ALA A 30 15.46 3.24 0.53
N ARG A 31 16.41 3.46 -0.41
CA ARG A 31 17.60 2.61 -0.53
C ARG A 31 18.58 2.83 0.62
N ASP A 32 18.67 4.07 1.10
CA ASP A 32 19.56 4.45 2.21
C ASP A 32 19.10 3.86 3.56
N LEU A 33 17.82 3.48 3.66
CA LEU A 33 17.25 2.78 4.82
C LEU A 33 17.33 1.25 4.69
N LEU A 34 18.11 0.68 3.77
CA LEU A 34 18.10 -0.77 3.55
C LEU A 34 18.70 -1.56 4.73
N THR A 35 19.70 -0.98 5.40
CA THR A 35 20.45 -1.60 6.50
C THR A 35 19.86 -1.30 7.89
N CYS A 36 19.10 -0.22 8.05
CA CYS A 36 18.48 0.10 9.33
C CYS A 36 17.34 -0.88 9.69
N SER A 37 17.16 -1.15 10.98
CA SER A 37 16.11 -2.03 11.49
C SER A 37 14.71 -1.41 11.35
N GLU A 38 13.65 -2.22 11.41
CA GLU A 38 12.27 -1.69 11.31
C GLU A 38 11.93 -0.85 12.55
N GLU A 39 12.49 -1.20 13.70
CA GLU A 39 12.36 -0.53 14.98
C GLU A 39 13.00 0.86 14.97
N GLU A 40 14.24 1.00 14.50
CA GLU A 40 14.93 2.29 14.35
C GLU A 40 14.15 3.24 13.44
N ILE A 41 13.70 2.73 12.29
CA ILE A 41 12.95 3.53 11.33
C ILE A 41 11.62 3.98 11.94
N LYS A 42 10.96 3.11 12.71
CA LYS A 42 9.72 3.44 13.40
C LYS A 42 9.94 4.53 14.45
N GLU A 43 11.00 4.43 15.24
CA GLU A 43 11.31 5.43 16.29
C GLU A 43 11.53 6.81 15.69
N GLU A 44 12.32 6.91 14.63
CA GLU A 44 12.64 8.17 13.96
C GLU A 44 11.42 8.79 13.26
N LEU A 45 10.60 7.95 12.60
CA LEU A 45 9.39 8.40 11.90
C LEU A 45 8.18 8.56 12.83
N SER A 46 8.29 8.22 14.10
CA SER A 46 7.20 8.35 15.08
C SER A 46 6.70 9.79 15.20
N SER A 47 7.62 10.76 15.10
CA SER A 47 7.34 12.20 15.09
C SER A 47 6.44 12.65 13.93
N GLN A 48 6.37 11.86 12.85
CA GLN A 48 5.52 12.12 11.67
C GLN A 48 4.23 11.28 11.67
N GLY A 49 3.89 10.66 12.80
CA GLY A 49 2.68 9.87 12.99
C GLY A 49 2.79 8.42 12.52
N VAL A 50 4.00 7.89 12.33
CA VAL A 50 4.20 6.47 11.97
C VAL A 50 4.10 5.59 13.21
N ILE A 51 3.19 4.61 13.19
CA ILE A 51 2.94 3.68 14.31
C ILE A 51 3.49 2.27 14.06
N GLU A 52 3.68 1.89 12.80
CA GLU A 52 4.21 0.60 12.40
C GLU A 52 5.02 0.76 11.11
N VAL A 53 6.15 0.07 11.05
CA VAL A 53 6.99 -0.02 9.86
C VAL A 53 7.13 -1.50 9.54
N LYS A 54 7.00 -1.85 8.25
CA LYS A 54 7.19 -3.21 7.78
C LYS A 54 7.95 -3.22 6.47
N ARG A 55 9.07 -3.93 6.41
CA ARG A 55 9.87 -4.05 5.20
C ARG A 55 9.31 -5.13 4.29
N ILE A 56 9.18 -4.79 3.02
CA ILE A 56 8.82 -5.77 2.00
C ILE A 56 10.07 -6.62 1.72
N LYS A 57 9.94 -7.94 1.87
CA LYS A 57 11.01 -8.90 1.56
C LYS A 57 10.70 -9.61 0.24
N ARG A 58 11.73 -9.80 -0.58
CA ARG A 58 11.63 -10.58 -1.82
C ARG A 58 12.21 -11.96 -1.58
N LYS A 59 11.53 -13.01 -2.05
CA LYS A 59 12.07 -14.37 -2.05
C LYS A 59 13.00 -14.55 -3.25
N THR A 60 14.20 -15.06 -2.99
CA THR A 60 15.20 -15.51 -3.97
C THR A 60 15.57 -16.96 -3.66
N ASP A 61 16.35 -17.59 -4.55
CA ASP A 61 16.84 -18.96 -4.34
C ASP A 61 17.70 -19.09 -3.08
N ARG A 62 18.34 -17.98 -2.68
CA ARG A 62 19.18 -17.88 -1.47
C ARG A 62 18.42 -17.48 -0.20
N GLY A 63 17.08 -17.33 -0.25
CA GLY A 63 16.25 -16.99 0.90
C GLY A 63 15.44 -15.70 0.76
N LEU A 64 15.05 -15.09 1.88
CA LEU A 64 14.33 -13.82 1.90
C LEU A 64 15.32 -12.66 1.98
N ILE A 65 15.33 -11.81 0.96
CA ILE A 65 16.16 -10.60 0.94
C ILE A 65 15.32 -9.36 1.22
N ASN A 66 15.92 -8.41 1.93
CA ASN A 66 15.33 -7.10 2.17
C ASN A 66 15.21 -6.31 0.86
N THR A 67 14.11 -5.57 0.70
CA THR A 67 13.98 -4.57 -0.37
C THR A 67 14.01 -3.17 0.21
N ALA A 68 14.21 -2.17 -0.67
CA ALA A 68 14.15 -0.76 -0.31
C ALA A 68 12.73 -0.28 0.00
N SER A 69 11.70 -1.12 -0.19
CA SER A 69 10.31 -0.74 0.02
C SER A 69 9.86 -1.00 1.45
N LEU A 70 9.39 0.06 2.09
CA LEU A 70 8.86 0.06 3.45
C LEU A 70 7.37 0.40 3.42
N ILE A 71 6.56 -0.40 4.10
CA ILE A 71 5.17 -0.10 4.38
C ILE A 71 5.15 0.66 5.70
N LEU A 72 4.60 1.87 5.69
CA LEU A 72 4.39 2.71 6.85
C LEU A 72 2.90 2.71 7.18
N THR A 73 2.55 2.41 8.43
CA THR A 73 1.20 2.61 8.95
C THR A 73 1.20 3.93 9.73
N PHE A 74 0.30 4.84 9.36
CA PHE A 74 0.10 6.12 10.02
C PHE A 74 -1.10 6.09 10.97
N ASP A 75 -1.06 6.90 12.03
CA ASP A 75 -2.13 7.08 13.02
C ASP A 75 -3.30 7.98 12.56
N ARG A 76 -3.32 8.33 11.27
CA ARG A 76 -4.31 9.20 10.63
C ARG A 76 -4.97 8.49 9.45
N PRO A 77 -6.27 8.76 9.18
CA PRO A 77 -7.01 8.15 8.09
C PRO A 77 -6.53 8.61 6.71
N GLU A 78 -6.01 9.84 6.63
CA GLU A 78 -5.42 10.38 5.40
C GLU A 78 -3.92 10.13 5.39
N MET A 79 -3.45 9.50 4.32
CA MET A 79 -2.04 9.23 4.11
C MET A 79 -1.31 10.53 3.72
N PRO A 80 -0.19 10.89 4.39
CA PRO A 80 0.61 12.03 3.97
C PRO A 80 1.17 11.79 2.57
N LYS A 81 1.35 12.85 1.78
CA LYS A 81 1.97 12.73 0.43
C LYS A 81 3.45 12.39 0.52
N GLU A 82 4.09 12.81 1.62
CA GLU A 82 5.54 12.82 1.76
C GLU A 82 5.94 12.59 3.22
N VAL A 83 7.10 11.98 3.43
CA VAL A 83 7.75 11.83 4.74
C VAL A 83 9.23 12.17 4.62
N TRP A 84 9.81 12.66 5.69
CA TRP A 84 11.22 13.03 5.77
C TRP A 84 12.00 11.99 6.57
N ALA A 85 13.10 11.48 6.03
CA ALA A 85 14.01 10.59 6.74
C ALA A 85 15.43 10.81 6.23
N ILE A 86 16.44 10.76 7.10
CA ILE A 86 17.86 10.93 6.73
C ILE A 86 18.06 12.15 5.81
N TYR A 87 17.50 13.31 6.16
CA TYR A 87 17.59 14.54 5.37
C TYR A 87 17.06 14.43 3.93
N GLN A 88 16.29 13.39 3.62
CA GLN A 88 15.71 13.16 2.33
C GLN A 88 14.19 13.07 2.41
N ARG A 89 13.56 13.60 1.38
CA ARG A 89 12.11 13.58 1.18
C ARG A 89 11.71 12.34 0.39
N PHE A 90 10.80 11.54 0.95
CA PHE A 90 10.26 10.35 0.32
C PHE A 90 8.79 10.54 -0.02
N LEU A 91 8.44 10.30 -1.27
CA LEU A 91 7.04 10.27 -1.70
C LEU A 91 6.38 9.00 -1.17
N VAL A 92 5.23 9.18 -0.54
CA VAL A 92 4.41 8.10 -0.01
C VAL A 92 3.36 7.72 -1.04
N ARG A 93 3.35 6.45 -1.43
CA ARG A 93 2.35 5.90 -2.35
C ARG A 93 1.35 5.03 -1.59
N PRO A 94 0.08 4.95 -1.99
CA PRO A 94 -0.87 4.06 -1.32
C PRO A 94 -0.38 2.61 -1.32
N PHE A 95 -0.46 1.94 -0.17
CA PHE A 95 -0.17 0.51 -0.12
C PHE A 95 -1.30 -0.30 -0.76
N LEU A 96 -0.97 -1.01 -1.85
CA LEU A 96 -1.91 -1.88 -2.56
C LEU A 96 -1.69 -3.34 -2.15
N PRO A 97 -2.44 -3.88 -1.17
CA PRO A 97 -2.29 -5.27 -0.77
C PRO A 97 -2.74 -6.22 -1.89
N ALA A 98 -2.04 -7.34 -2.01
CA ALA A 98 -2.51 -8.43 -2.88
C ALA A 98 -3.86 -8.97 -2.37
N PRO A 99 -4.83 -9.28 -3.25
CA PRO A 99 -6.10 -9.85 -2.84
C PRO A 99 -5.94 -11.08 -1.95
N MET A 100 -6.69 -11.11 -0.85
CA MET A 100 -6.67 -12.21 0.09
C MET A 100 -7.21 -13.47 -0.57
N ARG A 101 -6.35 -14.49 -0.67
CA ARG A 101 -6.68 -15.80 -1.22
C ARG A 101 -6.55 -16.86 -0.14
N CYS A 102 -7.55 -17.72 -0.04
CA CYS A 102 -7.51 -18.87 0.85
C CYS A 102 -6.44 -19.86 0.37
N PHE A 103 -5.51 -20.25 1.25
CA PHE A 103 -4.48 -21.23 0.90
C PHE A 103 -4.99 -22.68 0.84
N LYS A 104 -6.21 -22.95 1.34
CA LYS A 104 -6.86 -24.27 1.24
C LYS A 104 -7.64 -24.43 -0.06
N CYS A 105 -8.56 -23.51 -0.38
CA CYS A 105 -9.47 -23.65 -1.54
C CYS A 105 -9.15 -22.73 -2.72
N LEU A 106 -8.12 -21.88 -2.61
CA LEU A 106 -7.68 -20.92 -3.63
C LEU A 106 -8.70 -19.85 -4.05
N LYS A 107 -9.88 -19.80 -3.41
CA LYS A 107 -10.88 -18.73 -3.59
C LYS A 107 -10.50 -17.44 -2.86
N PHE A 108 -10.97 -16.31 -3.36
CA PHE A 108 -10.74 -15.00 -2.74
C PHE A 108 -11.72 -14.72 -1.59
N GLY A 109 -11.35 -13.79 -0.70
CA GLY A 109 -12.24 -13.19 0.30
C GLY A 109 -12.25 -13.84 1.70
N HIS A 110 -11.50 -14.91 1.92
CA HIS A 110 -11.36 -15.51 3.26
C HIS A 110 -9.99 -16.15 3.48
N THR A 111 -9.62 -16.34 4.75
CA THR A 111 -8.40 -17.04 5.17
C THR A 111 -8.64 -18.55 5.28
N ALA A 112 -7.55 -19.33 5.30
CA ALA A 112 -7.61 -20.78 5.48
C ALA A 112 -8.32 -21.22 6.78
N LEU A 113 -8.25 -20.41 7.84
CA LEU A 113 -8.90 -20.67 9.13
C LEU A 113 -10.43 -20.59 9.05
N ARG A 114 -10.96 -19.72 8.19
CA ARG A 114 -12.41 -19.53 7.99
C ARG A 114 -12.93 -20.24 6.74
N CYS A 115 -12.14 -21.17 6.21
CA CYS A 115 -12.49 -21.90 5.00
C CYS A 115 -13.51 -22.99 5.34
N ARG A 116 -14.63 -23.00 4.61
CA ARG A 116 -15.66 -24.06 4.70
C ARG A 116 -15.36 -25.27 3.82
N ASN A 117 -14.34 -25.18 2.95
CA ASN A 117 -13.94 -26.31 2.11
C ASN A 117 -13.23 -27.37 2.98
N GLN A 118 -13.67 -28.62 2.86
CA GLN A 118 -13.05 -29.75 3.57
C GLN A 118 -11.69 -30.12 2.95
N ASN A 119 -11.62 -30.14 1.62
CA ASN A 119 -10.42 -30.56 0.90
C ASN A 119 -9.49 -29.38 0.57
N THR A 120 -8.18 -29.65 0.61
CA THR A 120 -7.18 -28.73 0.07
C THR A 120 -7.13 -28.89 -1.44
N ILE A 121 -7.08 -27.77 -2.15
CA ILE A 121 -7.06 -27.68 -3.60
C ILE A 121 -5.64 -27.37 -4.07
N CYS A 122 -5.16 -28.19 -5.01
CA CYS A 122 -3.87 -28.03 -5.66
C CYS A 122 -3.86 -26.81 -6.60
N SER A 123 -2.69 -26.32 -6.99
CA SER A 123 -2.57 -25.17 -7.90
C SER A 123 -3.23 -25.38 -9.27
N CYS A 124 -3.38 -26.63 -9.71
CA CYS A 124 -4.12 -27.02 -10.91
C CYS A 124 -5.66 -26.93 -10.76
N GLY A 125 -6.18 -26.69 -9.56
CA GLY A 125 -7.62 -26.48 -9.32
C GLY A 125 -8.41 -27.72 -8.90
N VAL A 126 -7.78 -28.89 -8.87
CA VAL A 126 -8.36 -30.15 -8.35
C VAL A 126 -7.94 -30.41 -6.90
N PRO A 127 -8.59 -31.33 -6.16
CA PRO A 127 -8.13 -31.76 -4.84
C PRO A 127 -6.65 -32.14 -4.84
N VAL A 128 -6.00 -31.99 -3.69
CA VAL A 128 -4.57 -32.30 -3.57
C VAL A 128 -4.29 -33.72 -4.05
N HIS A 129 -3.28 -33.86 -4.91
CA HIS A 129 -2.87 -35.13 -5.48
C HIS A 129 -1.35 -35.24 -5.37
N GLU A 130 -0.85 -36.47 -5.46
CA GLU A 130 0.57 -36.76 -5.47
C GLU A 130 1.13 -36.52 -6.89
N GLY A 131 2.39 -36.06 -6.99
CA GLY A 131 3.04 -35.70 -8.26
C GLY A 131 3.29 -34.20 -8.43
N ARG A 132 4.58 -33.82 -8.43
CA ARG A 132 5.05 -32.49 -8.87
C ARG A 132 6.01 -32.69 -10.05
N PRO A 133 5.79 -32.05 -11.20
CA PRO A 133 4.67 -31.15 -11.55
C PRO A 133 3.31 -31.89 -11.63
N CYS A 134 2.22 -31.13 -11.54
CA CYS A 134 0.87 -31.67 -11.74
C CYS A 134 0.72 -32.23 -13.15
N VAL A 135 0.12 -33.41 -13.27
CA VAL A 135 -0.21 -34.01 -14.57
C VAL A 135 -1.44 -33.31 -15.18
N ASP A 136 -2.39 -32.91 -14.34
CA ASP A 136 -3.63 -32.26 -14.78
C ASP A 136 -3.40 -30.84 -15.32
N PRO A 137 -4.11 -30.46 -16.41
CA PRO A 137 -4.06 -29.10 -16.93
C PRO A 137 -4.60 -28.09 -15.89
N PRO A 138 -4.04 -26.87 -15.84
CA PRO A 138 -4.44 -25.90 -14.84
C PRO A 138 -5.84 -25.34 -15.11
N ARG A 139 -6.72 -25.43 -14.11
CA ARG A 139 -8.06 -24.83 -14.12
C ARG A 139 -8.25 -23.86 -12.95
N CYS A 140 -8.78 -22.68 -13.23
CA CYS A 140 -8.97 -21.65 -12.22
C CYS A 140 -10.25 -21.89 -11.41
N VAL A 141 -10.16 -22.05 -10.09
CA VAL A 141 -11.34 -22.23 -9.22
C VAL A 141 -12.28 -21.01 -9.12
N ASN A 142 -11.87 -19.86 -9.64
CA ASN A 142 -12.61 -18.60 -9.53
C ASN A 142 -13.35 -18.23 -10.83
N CYS A 143 -12.78 -18.56 -11.98
CA CYS A 143 -13.35 -18.20 -13.29
C CYS A 143 -13.43 -19.38 -14.28
N ASP A 144 -13.05 -20.58 -13.85
CA ASP A 144 -13.04 -21.82 -14.64
C ASP A 144 -12.17 -21.79 -15.91
N GLY A 145 -11.34 -20.76 -16.10
CA GLY A 145 -10.45 -20.66 -17.25
C GLY A 145 -9.22 -21.58 -17.19
N PRO A 146 -8.53 -21.81 -18.34
CA PRO A 146 -7.39 -22.71 -18.47
C PRO A 146 -6.09 -22.07 -17.95
N HIS A 147 -6.06 -21.75 -16.66
CA HIS A 147 -4.90 -21.18 -15.97
C HIS A 147 -5.01 -21.36 -14.45
N HIS A 148 -3.89 -21.21 -13.74
CA HIS A 148 -3.88 -21.23 -12.27
C HIS A 148 -4.63 -20.03 -11.66
N ALA A 149 -5.20 -20.19 -10.47
CA ALA A 149 -5.89 -19.11 -9.74
C ALA A 149 -5.04 -17.85 -9.46
N ARG A 150 -3.70 -17.94 -9.55
CA ARG A 150 -2.76 -16.82 -9.37
C ARG A 150 -2.38 -16.12 -10.68
N SER A 151 -2.82 -16.63 -11.83
CA SER A 151 -2.47 -16.08 -13.14
C SER A 151 -3.05 -14.68 -13.34
N SER A 152 -2.27 -13.79 -13.94
CA SER A 152 -2.73 -12.46 -14.37
C SER A 152 -3.83 -12.49 -15.43
N ALA A 153 -4.03 -13.65 -16.09
CA ALA A 153 -5.12 -13.87 -17.05
C ALA A 153 -6.50 -13.95 -16.38
N CYS A 154 -6.58 -14.25 -15.08
CA CYS A 154 -7.85 -14.43 -14.38
C CYS A 154 -8.63 -13.11 -14.25
N ARG A 155 -9.81 -13.03 -14.87
CA ARG A 155 -10.72 -11.87 -14.76
C ARG A 155 -11.08 -11.54 -13.31
N ILE A 156 -11.43 -12.55 -12.51
CA ILE A 156 -11.80 -12.36 -11.10
C ILE A 156 -10.62 -11.81 -10.28
N LEU A 157 -9.38 -12.24 -10.56
CA LEU A 157 -8.21 -11.68 -9.89
C LEU A 157 -8.00 -10.20 -10.25
N LYS A 158 -8.26 -9.81 -11.51
CA LYS A 158 -8.19 -8.41 -11.93
C LYS A 158 -9.24 -7.57 -11.20
N GLU A 159 -10.47 -8.05 -11.11
CA GLU A 159 -11.55 -7.40 -10.35
C GLU A 159 -11.18 -7.23 -8.87
N GLU A 160 -10.70 -8.29 -8.22
CA GLU A 160 -10.31 -8.23 -6.80
C GLU A 160 -9.11 -7.29 -6.55
N ARG A 161 -8.16 -7.18 -7.50
CA ARG A 161 -7.07 -6.18 -7.43
C ARG A 161 -7.62 -4.77 -7.52
N GLU A 162 -8.61 -4.53 -8.38
CA GLU A 162 -9.24 -3.22 -8.50
C GLU A 162 -10.05 -2.86 -7.25
N ILE A 163 -10.72 -3.83 -6.63
CA ILE A 163 -11.37 -3.63 -5.33
C ILE A 163 -10.35 -3.19 -4.27
N GLN A 164 -9.17 -3.83 -4.18
CA GLN A 164 -8.14 -3.40 -3.24
C GLN A 164 -7.58 -2.01 -3.57
N ARG A 165 -7.44 -1.67 -4.86
CA ARG A 165 -7.04 -0.34 -5.31
C ARG A 165 -8.03 0.73 -4.82
N LEU A 166 -9.32 0.57 -5.13
CA LEU A 166 -10.35 1.53 -4.73
C LEU A 166 -10.42 1.72 -3.21
N LYS A 167 -10.25 0.63 -2.44
CA LYS A 167 -10.17 0.72 -0.98
C LYS A 167 -8.99 1.56 -0.51
N ALA A 168 -7.81 1.36 -1.10
CA ALA A 168 -6.60 2.06 -0.69
C ALA A 168 -6.58 3.53 -1.15
N GLU A 169 -7.08 3.82 -2.35
CA GLU A 169 -7.05 5.17 -2.92
C GLU A 169 -8.22 6.05 -2.45
N LYS A 170 -9.42 5.49 -2.27
CA LYS A 170 -10.63 6.24 -1.92
C LYS A 170 -11.06 6.06 -0.46
N GLY A 171 -10.37 5.24 0.33
CA GLY A 171 -10.73 4.97 1.73
C GLY A 171 -12.08 4.27 1.91
N MET A 172 -12.61 3.62 0.87
CA MET A 172 -13.95 3.04 0.88
C MET A 172 -14.00 1.66 1.55
N SER A 173 -15.19 1.24 1.98
CA SER A 173 -15.40 -0.12 2.47
C SER A 173 -15.27 -1.14 1.34
N HIS A 174 -14.99 -2.39 1.70
CA HIS A 174 -14.89 -3.48 0.71
C HIS A 174 -16.20 -3.72 -0.05
N VAL A 175 -17.35 -3.53 0.61
CA VAL A 175 -18.67 -3.75 0.01
C VAL A 175 -18.94 -2.71 -1.06
N GLU A 176 -18.68 -1.44 -0.76
CA GLU A 176 -18.87 -0.33 -1.71
C GLU A 176 -17.90 -0.43 -2.89
N ALA A 177 -16.61 -0.70 -2.61
CA ALA A 177 -15.61 -0.90 -3.68
C ALA A 177 -16.00 -2.05 -4.62
N ARG A 178 -16.52 -3.16 -4.08
CA ARG A 178 -17.02 -4.28 -4.89
C ARG A 178 -18.25 -3.90 -5.72
N ALA A 179 -19.16 -3.10 -5.16
CA ALA A 179 -20.32 -2.63 -5.88
C ALA A 179 -19.92 -1.74 -7.07
N LEU A 180 -18.93 -0.87 -6.90
CA LEU A 180 -18.39 -0.02 -7.98
C LEU A 180 -17.69 -0.80 -9.09
N VAL A 181 -16.85 -1.78 -8.75
CA VAL A 181 -16.18 -2.62 -9.76
C VAL A 181 -17.21 -3.42 -10.55
N ARG A 182 -18.25 -3.93 -9.89
CA ARG A 182 -19.35 -4.62 -10.58
C ARG A 182 -20.14 -3.66 -11.47
N SER A 183 -20.58 -2.52 -10.95
CA SER A 183 -21.40 -1.56 -11.72
C SER A 183 -20.65 -1.01 -12.93
N SER A 184 -19.35 -0.75 -12.81
CA SER A 184 -18.49 -0.34 -13.94
C SER A 184 -18.30 -1.47 -14.97
N ALA A 185 -18.19 -2.73 -14.53
CA ALA A 185 -18.19 -3.88 -15.43
C ALA A 185 -19.55 -4.06 -16.17
N PHE A 186 -20.67 -3.69 -15.55
CA PHE A 186 -21.99 -3.67 -16.18
C PHE A 186 -22.26 -2.44 -17.06
N SER A 187 -21.46 -1.37 -16.93
CA SER A 187 -21.67 -0.09 -17.63
C SER A 187 -21.01 -0.01 -19.02
N ARG A 188 -20.52 -1.12 -19.58
CA ARG A 188 -20.05 -1.19 -20.98
C ARG A 188 -20.47 -2.53 -21.58
N PRO A 189 -21.47 -2.54 -22.49
CA PRO A 189 -21.35 -1.91 -23.81
C PRO A 189 -22.41 -0.84 -24.09
N ASN A 190 -22.06 0.16 -24.91
CA ASN A 190 -22.89 1.29 -25.37
C ASN A 190 -22.95 2.53 -24.46
N MET A 191 -21.81 3.22 -24.31
CA MET A 191 -21.86 4.68 -24.25
C MET A 191 -22.33 5.18 -25.63
N SER A 192 -23.60 5.60 -25.72
CA SER A 192 -24.12 6.29 -26.90
C SER A 192 -23.43 7.64 -27.11
N TYR A 193 -23.12 7.96 -28.37
CA TYR A 193 -22.55 9.23 -28.83
C TYR A 193 -23.26 10.46 -28.24
N ALA A 194 -24.59 10.38 -28.06
CA ALA A 194 -25.41 11.46 -27.52
C ALA A 194 -25.02 11.88 -26.09
N ARG A 195 -24.49 10.96 -25.27
CA ARG A 195 -24.10 11.25 -23.88
C ARG A 195 -22.72 11.90 -23.78
N ALA A 196 -21.85 11.68 -24.77
CA ALA A 196 -20.55 12.34 -24.88
C ALA A 196 -20.69 13.79 -25.39
N ALA A 197 -21.64 14.02 -26.31
CA ALA A 197 -21.93 15.36 -26.84
C ALA A 197 -22.61 16.29 -25.82
N GLY A 198 -23.31 15.75 -24.81
CA GLY A 198 -24.02 16.54 -23.79
C GLY A 198 -23.16 17.06 -22.62
N GLN A 199 -21.88 16.69 -22.55
CA GLN A 199 -20.97 17.12 -21.47
C GLN A 199 -19.99 18.20 -21.97
N SER A 200 -20.50 19.31 -22.48
CA SER A 200 -19.72 20.53 -22.65
C SER A 200 -20.12 21.54 -21.57
N ALA A 201 -19.37 21.60 -20.48
CA ALA A 201 -19.42 22.72 -19.54
C ALA A 201 -18.50 23.85 -20.05
N PRO A 202 -18.88 25.14 -19.84
CA PRO A 202 -18.19 26.28 -20.45
C PRO A 202 -16.85 26.55 -19.75
N LYS A 203 -15.82 26.85 -20.54
CA LYS A 203 -14.53 27.33 -20.02
C LYS A 203 -14.71 28.75 -19.49
N LYS A 204 -14.66 28.95 -18.18
CA LYS A 204 -14.36 30.26 -17.59
C LYS A 204 -12.87 30.32 -17.29
N GLY A 205 -12.19 31.28 -17.90
CA GLY A 205 -10.77 31.57 -17.67
C GLY A 205 -10.55 32.04 -16.22
N LEU A 206 -9.49 31.55 -15.61
CA LEU A 206 -9.02 32.01 -14.31
C LEU A 206 -7.61 32.59 -14.52
N THR A 207 -7.51 33.92 -14.45
CA THR A 207 -6.24 34.63 -14.30
C THR A 207 -5.69 34.34 -12.91
N VAL A 208 -4.45 33.86 -12.83
CA VAL A 208 -3.76 33.61 -11.55
C VAL A 208 -2.73 34.72 -11.36
N GLU A 209 -2.99 35.61 -10.39
CA GLU A 209 -1.96 36.47 -9.81
C GLU A 209 -1.10 35.64 -8.86
N MET A 210 0.23 35.71 -9.04
CA MET A 210 1.19 35.00 -8.20
C MET A 210 1.51 35.81 -6.94
N ALA A 211 1.02 35.36 -5.79
CA ALA A 211 1.55 35.76 -4.49
C ALA A 211 2.55 34.70 -4.01
N ILE A 212 3.81 35.10 -3.80
CA ILE A 212 4.84 34.26 -3.19
C ILE A 212 4.62 34.30 -1.68
N GLN A 213 4.15 33.20 -1.10
CA GLN A 213 4.19 32.98 0.34
C GLN A 213 5.32 32.01 0.65
N THR A 214 6.34 32.50 1.35
CA THR A 214 7.42 31.69 1.90
C THR A 214 6.90 30.96 3.14
N GLU A 215 6.71 29.64 3.04
CA GLU A 215 6.47 28.81 4.22
C GLU A 215 7.79 28.52 4.95
N PRO A 216 7.80 28.49 6.30
CA PRO A 216 9.00 28.20 7.07
C PRO A 216 9.46 26.74 6.88
N SER A 217 10.78 26.56 6.79
CA SER A 217 11.43 25.26 6.61
C SER A 217 11.08 24.28 7.74
N PRO A 218 10.76 23.00 7.43
CA PRO A 218 10.47 22.00 8.44
C PRO A 218 11.72 21.67 9.29
N PRO A 219 11.53 21.23 10.55
CA PRO A 219 12.61 20.90 11.45
C PRO A 219 13.47 19.73 10.93
N ILE A 220 14.77 19.82 11.22
CA ILE A 220 15.79 18.88 10.78
C ILE A 220 15.77 17.64 11.68
N TYR A 221 15.44 16.47 11.13
CA TYR A 221 15.46 15.20 11.86
C TYR A 221 16.76 14.45 11.63
N THR A 222 17.52 14.23 12.70
CA THR A 222 18.82 13.55 12.71
C THR A 222 18.67 12.11 13.18
N PHE A 223 18.87 11.13 12.30
CA PHE A 223 18.93 9.71 12.70
C PHE A 223 20.10 9.51 13.67
N ARG A 224 19.82 9.23 14.95
CA ARG A 224 20.87 8.91 15.93
C ARG A 224 21.17 7.42 15.87
N GLY A 225 22.31 7.04 15.29
CA GLY A 225 22.92 5.72 15.50
C GLY A 225 22.79 4.67 14.39
N CYS A 226 22.21 4.95 13.22
CA CYS A 226 22.21 3.95 12.12
C CYS A 226 23.59 3.88 11.43
N GLN A 227 24.12 2.66 11.25
CA GLN A 227 25.40 2.35 10.59
C GLN A 227 25.48 2.89 9.14
N CYS A 228 24.36 3.19 8.48
CA CYS A 228 24.36 3.84 7.17
C CYS A 228 24.91 5.29 7.17
N ARG A 229 25.21 5.84 8.35
CA ARG A 229 25.77 7.19 8.54
C ARG A 229 27.26 7.25 8.20
N GLU A 230 28.02 6.18 8.42
CA GLU A 230 29.48 6.18 8.30
C GLU A 230 29.93 6.21 6.82
N ASP A 231 29.23 5.50 5.94
CA ASP A 231 29.60 5.41 4.52
C ASP A 231 29.34 6.71 3.72
N ARG A 232 28.48 7.62 4.22
CA ARG A 232 28.14 8.86 3.50
C ARG A 232 28.90 10.09 3.98
N PHE A 233 29.37 10.12 5.23
CA PHE A 233 30.21 11.23 5.70
C PHE A 233 31.58 11.24 4.99
N LEU A 234 32.06 10.08 4.53
CA LEU A 234 33.33 9.94 3.82
C LEU A 234 33.27 10.34 2.33
N LEU A 235 32.09 10.49 1.73
CA LEU A 235 31.94 10.83 0.30
C LEU A 235 31.73 12.32 0.02
N PHE A 236 31.54 13.15 1.05
CA PHE A 236 31.35 14.61 0.92
C PHE A 236 32.43 15.45 1.60
N GLY A 237 33.53 14.83 2.03
CA GLY A 237 34.73 15.55 2.48
C GLY A 237 35.34 16.31 1.30
N ARG A 238 35.07 17.61 1.21
CA ARG A 238 35.80 18.54 0.34
C ARG A 238 37.28 18.44 0.67
N LYS A 239 38.09 18.01 -0.32
CA LYS A 239 39.50 18.38 -0.36
C LYS A 239 39.57 19.86 -0.73
N ASP A 240 39.59 20.72 0.27
CA ASP A 240 40.11 22.07 0.10
C ASP A 240 41.65 21.97 0.09
N GLU A 241 42.21 21.59 -1.06
CA GLU A 241 43.63 21.81 -1.33
C GLU A 241 43.75 23.22 -1.92
N GLY A 242 44.12 24.16 -1.05
CA GLY A 242 44.38 25.55 -1.40
C GLY A 242 45.50 25.66 -2.42
N SER A 243 45.19 26.32 -3.53
CA SER A 243 46.14 26.84 -4.50
C SER A 243 46.87 28.03 -3.89
N SER A 244 48.17 27.89 -3.62
CA SER A 244 49.09 29.00 -3.49
C SER A 244 49.84 29.18 -4.82
N LEU A 245 49.62 30.32 -5.48
CA LEU A 245 50.48 30.83 -6.53
C LEU A 245 50.82 32.28 -6.19
N LEU A 246 52.11 32.49 -5.94
CA LEU A 246 52.88 33.75 -5.92
C LEU A 246 52.41 34.86 -4.97
#